data_AF-B5TMC7-F1
#
_entry.id   AF-B5TMC7-F1
#
_cell.length_a   1.000
_cell.length_b   1.000
_cell.length_c   1.000
_cell.angle_alpha   90.00
_cell.angle_beta   90.00
_cell.angle_gamma   90.00
#
_symmetry.space_group_name_H-M   'P 1'
#
loop_
_entity.id
_entity.type
_entity.pdbx_description
1 polymer ?
#
loop_
_entity_poly.entity_id
_entity_poly.type
_entity_poly.pdbx_seq_one_letter_code
_entity_poly.pdbx_strand_id
1 'polypeptide(L)'
;DAAKDQFVFPVFVVVCTKLKPMPKAIKVLEFCPDGDLLDQSERIFSEEALQNRIKSVQDFAMVAHKMTRVTVADDQFISLFDPSNPTSPKYSLYVTDRKRRVLKSMAVFIVTQGSETDWLFGTPTGREELATQANADRLIVVHLNRGHNFTNLETVQNELKPYIVNLRPSTLPENYIINFLSSGGELGQREVVYKGQSNFSGDFVVEDIKDDDGIVRRLIFLNRPNIIQSELNLDSKTVLPSCVHHIIMTSSLYCLDNQDSRTLIIGLGGGELVKYIRKLFPKMVVDVADIDEAMVKVAKDFFGFVTDERMHVHIADGLQLIEDSYKKGIKYDCIMFDVDSKDRSI
;
A
#
# COMPACT_ATOMS: atom_id res chain seq x y z
N ASP A 1 26.54 -16.40 -32.45
CA ASP A 1 26.87 -15.60 -31.26
C ASP A 1 26.52 -16.29 -29.95
N ALA A 2 27.27 -17.32 -29.54
CA ALA A 2 27.08 -18.00 -28.27
C ALA A 2 27.58 -17.20 -27.04
N ALA A 3 28.33 -16.11 -27.26
CA ALA A 3 28.87 -15.25 -26.21
C ALA A 3 27.84 -14.26 -25.64
N LYS A 4 26.75 -13.96 -26.36
CA LYS A 4 25.68 -13.05 -25.89
C LYS A 4 24.65 -13.74 -25.00
N ASP A 5 24.82 -15.03 -24.76
CA ASP A 5 23.85 -15.90 -24.10
C ASP A 5 24.36 -16.45 -22.76
N GLN A 6 25.41 -15.86 -22.19
CA GLN A 6 25.94 -16.21 -20.88
C GLN A 6 25.35 -15.31 -19.80
N PHE A 7 24.81 -15.94 -18.77
CA PHE A 7 24.45 -15.25 -17.54
C PHE A 7 25.72 -14.68 -16.90
N VAL A 8 25.72 -13.36 -16.67
CA VAL A 8 26.79 -12.69 -15.92
C VAL A 8 26.38 -12.68 -14.45
N PHE A 9 26.96 -13.58 -13.66
CA PHE A 9 26.72 -13.61 -12.22
C PHE A 9 27.60 -12.56 -11.52
N PRO A 10 27.02 -11.63 -10.74
CA PRO A 10 27.80 -10.64 -10.00
C PRO A 10 28.75 -11.31 -8.99
N VAL A 11 30.03 -10.98 -9.10
CA VAL A 11 31.07 -11.38 -8.15
C VAL A 11 31.65 -10.13 -7.47
N PHE A 12 32.08 -10.28 -6.22
CA PHE A 12 32.54 -9.19 -5.39
C PHE A 12 33.97 -9.42 -4.94
N VAL A 13 34.76 -8.35 -4.89
CA VAL A 13 36.11 -8.36 -4.32
C VAL A 13 36.05 -7.70 -2.95
N VAL A 14 36.59 -8.39 -1.94
CA VAL A 14 36.70 -7.84 -0.59
C VAL A 14 38.07 -7.20 -0.41
N VAL A 15 38.10 -5.88 -0.21
CA VAL A 15 39.33 -5.14 0.07
C VAL A 15 39.41 -4.87 1.58
N CYS A 16 40.44 -5.42 2.22
CA CYS A 16 40.66 -5.26 3.66
C CYS A 16 41.86 -4.34 3.94
N THR A 17 41.62 -3.20 4.56
CA THR A 17 42.68 -2.26 4.94
C THR A 17 43.10 -2.48 6.40
N LYS A 18 44.37 -2.83 6.62
CA LYS A 18 44.93 -3.00 7.97
C LYS A 18 45.34 -1.64 8.55
N LEU A 19 44.67 -1.24 9.63
CA LEU A 19 45.00 -0.01 10.38
C LEU A 19 45.80 -0.35 11.65
N LYS A 20 46.57 0.62 12.16
CA LYS A 20 47.18 0.49 13.49
C LYS A 20 46.08 0.42 14.55
N PRO A 21 46.25 -0.33 15.65
CA PRO A 21 45.27 -0.37 16.73
C PRO A 21 45.02 1.04 17.27
N MET A 22 43.78 1.52 17.16
CA MET A 22 43.36 2.81 17.68
C MET A 22 42.29 2.58 18.76
N PRO A 23 42.40 3.19 19.95
CA PRO A 23 41.35 3.12 20.95
C PRO A 23 40.04 3.66 20.37
N LYS A 24 38.94 2.89 20.48
CA LYS A 24 37.61 3.21 19.92
C LYS A 24 37.49 3.14 18.38
N ALA A 25 38.39 2.46 17.68
CA ALA A 25 38.20 2.22 16.24
C ALA A 25 36.92 1.40 16.00
N ILE A 26 36.03 1.93 15.17
CA ILE A 26 34.83 1.24 14.70
C ILE A 26 35.19 0.55 13.39
N LYS A 27 34.81 -0.72 13.22
CA LYS A 27 34.94 -1.43 11.94
C LYS A 27 34.08 -0.70 10.89
N VAL A 28 34.71 -0.22 9.83
CA VAL A 28 34.02 0.42 8.70
C VAL A 28 33.80 -0.64 7.63
N LEU A 29 32.55 -0.82 7.22
CA LEU A 29 32.18 -1.63 6.06
C LEU A 29 31.60 -0.68 5.01
N GLU A 30 32.07 -0.80 3.78
CA GLU A 30 31.59 -0.04 2.64
C GLU A 30 31.27 -1.03 1.52
N PHE A 31 30.14 -0.82 0.85
CA PHE A 31 29.74 -1.57 -0.32
C PHE A 31 29.71 -0.64 -1.52
N CYS A 32 30.30 -1.09 -2.62
CA CYS A 32 30.36 -0.33 -3.86
C CYS A 32 29.68 -1.19 -4.94
N PRO A 33 28.47 -0.81 -5.41
CA PRO A 33 27.75 -1.58 -6.41
C PRO A 33 28.42 -1.53 -7.79
N ASP A 34 29.13 -0.44 -8.08
CA ASP A 34 29.84 -0.22 -9.34
C ASP A 34 31.29 0.18 -9.04
N GLY A 35 32.23 -0.71 -9.37
CA GLY A 35 33.64 -0.60 -8.97
C GLY A 35 34.36 0.64 -9.49
N ASP A 36 33.81 1.33 -10.49
CA ASP A 36 34.39 2.53 -11.10
C ASP A 36 33.90 3.83 -10.44
N LEU A 37 32.91 3.78 -9.55
CA LEU A 37 32.27 4.94 -8.92
C LEU A 37 32.33 4.85 -7.38
N LEU A 38 33.53 5.04 -6.82
CA LEU A 38 33.76 5.06 -5.36
C LEU A 38 32.89 6.08 -4.60
N ASP A 39 32.47 7.16 -5.27
CA ASP A 39 31.58 8.18 -4.72
C ASP A 39 30.14 7.68 -4.49
N GLN A 40 29.79 6.49 -5.00
CA GLN A 40 28.53 5.80 -4.76
C GLN A 40 28.65 4.68 -3.72
N SER A 41 29.74 4.66 -2.95
CA SER A 41 29.90 3.70 -1.86
C SER A 41 28.87 3.95 -0.75
N GLU A 42 28.20 2.87 -0.33
CA GLU A 42 27.25 2.88 0.78
C GLU A 42 27.93 2.34 2.05
N ARG A 43 27.76 3.05 3.17
CA ARG A 43 28.27 2.59 4.46
C ARG A 43 27.34 1.56 5.07
N ILE A 44 27.90 0.41 5.43
CA ILE A 44 27.17 -0.70 6.03
C ILE A 44 27.59 -0.85 7.50
N PHE A 45 26.61 -1.16 8.36
CA PHE A 45 26.80 -1.15 9.82
C PHE A 45 26.94 -2.55 10.44
N SER A 46 26.77 -3.63 9.66
CA SER A 46 27.00 -5.00 10.12
C SER A 46 27.46 -5.93 8.99
N GLU A 47 28.15 -7.00 9.36
CA GLU A 47 28.57 -8.05 8.40
C GLU A 47 27.36 -8.76 7.78
N GLU A 48 26.31 -8.98 8.57
CA GLU A 48 25.05 -9.55 8.11
C GLU A 48 24.37 -8.67 7.06
N ALA A 49 24.33 -7.34 7.27
CA ALA A 49 23.79 -6.41 6.29
C ALA A 49 24.59 -6.41 4.98
N LEU A 50 25.93 -6.53 5.05
CA LEU A 50 26.78 -6.65 3.86
C LEU A 50 26.51 -7.96 3.11
N GLN A 51 26.38 -9.08 3.82
CA GLN A 51 26.03 -10.38 3.21
C GLN A 51 24.65 -10.33 2.54
N ASN A 52 23.65 -9.75 3.21
CA ASN A 52 22.32 -9.57 2.66
C ASN A 52 22.33 -8.68 1.41
N ARG A 53 23.16 -7.64 1.40
CA ARG A 53 23.32 -6.76 0.24
C ARG A 53 23.93 -7.48 -0.96
N ILE A 54 25.03 -8.20 -0.75
CA ILE A 54 25.67 -9.03 -1.80
C ILE A 54 24.66 -10.01 -2.38
N LYS A 55 23.95 -10.72 -1.50
CA LYS A 55 22.91 -11.67 -1.89
C LYS A 55 21.79 -11.00 -2.68
N SER A 56 21.31 -9.83 -2.25
CA SER A 56 20.26 -9.08 -2.94
C SER A 56 20.65 -8.70 -4.37
N VAL A 57 21.90 -8.28 -4.61
CA VAL A 57 22.38 -7.98 -5.97
C VAL A 57 22.46 -9.24 -6.83
N GLN A 58 22.93 -10.35 -6.27
CA GLN A 58 23.00 -11.63 -6.97
C GLN A 58 21.60 -12.18 -7.30
N ASP A 59 20.68 -12.15 -6.32
CA ASP A 59 19.29 -12.58 -6.48
C ASP A 59 18.60 -11.74 -7.57
N PHE A 60 18.77 -10.42 -7.56
CA PHE A 60 18.23 -9.54 -8.60
C PHE A 60 18.80 -9.88 -9.99
N ALA A 61 20.12 -10.08 -10.11
CA ALA A 61 20.72 -10.45 -11.38
C ALA A 61 20.19 -11.79 -11.92
N MET A 62 19.99 -12.79 -11.05
CA MET A 62 19.39 -14.07 -11.43
C MET A 62 17.94 -13.91 -11.90
N VAL A 63 17.13 -13.14 -11.17
CA VAL A 63 15.74 -12.83 -11.54
C VAL A 63 15.71 -12.12 -12.89
N ALA A 64 16.48 -11.04 -13.04
CA ALA A 64 16.55 -10.26 -14.26
C ALA A 64 16.95 -11.12 -15.47
N HIS A 65 18.01 -11.92 -15.34
CA HIS A 65 18.45 -12.85 -16.39
C HIS A 65 17.34 -13.80 -16.82
N LYS A 66 16.59 -14.38 -15.86
CA LYS A 66 15.44 -15.23 -16.16
C LYS A 66 14.34 -14.47 -16.91
N MET A 67 14.03 -13.25 -16.46
CA MET A 67 13.01 -12.40 -17.09
C MET A 67 13.39 -12.02 -18.53
N THR A 68 14.67 -11.90 -18.86
CA THR A 68 15.07 -11.59 -20.25
C THR A 68 14.71 -12.71 -21.24
N ARG A 69 14.54 -13.96 -20.77
CA ARG A 69 14.40 -15.15 -21.62
C ARG A 69 13.02 -15.78 -21.62
N VAL A 70 12.29 -15.61 -20.53
CA VAL A 70 11.03 -16.30 -20.29
C VAL A 70 9.91 -15.28 -20.17
N THR A 71 8.78 -15.59 -20.81
CA THR A 71 7.53 -14.87 -20.56
C THR A 71 6.98 -15.28 -19.21
N VAL A 72 6.56 -14.31 -18.40
CA VAL A 72 5.99 -14.61 -17.09
C VAL A 72 4.54 -15.09 -17.26
N ALA A 73 4.19 -16.22 -16.66
CA ALA A 73 2.82 -16.74 -16.71
C ALA A 73 1.90 -15.99 -15.73
N ASP A 74 2.47 -15.69 -14.55
CA ASP A 74 1.87 -14.87 -13.50
C ASP A 74 2.78 -13.69 -13.20
N ASP A 75 2.20 -12.62 -12.64
CA ASP A 75 2.94 -11.44 -12.22
C ASP A 75 4.16 -11.80 -11.37
N GLN A 76 5.31 -11.24 -11.74
CA GLN A 76 6.52 -11.39 -10.95
C GLN A 76 6.72 -10.15 -10.11
N PHE A 77 6.84 -10.36 -8.80
CA PHE A 77 6.98 -9.30 -7.82
C PHE A 77 8.45 -9.08 -7.46
N ILE A 78 8.91 -7.83 -7.56
CA ILE A 78 10.27 -7.41 -7.18
C ILE A 78 10.15 -6.21 -6.23
N SER A 79 10.87 -6.26 -5.12
CA SER A 79 10.96 -5.16 -4.15
C SER A 79 12.32 -4.49 -4.25
N LEU A 80 12.35 -3.17 -4.41
CA LEU A 80 13.57 -2.37 -4.39
C LEU A 80 13.61 -1.53 -3.12
N PHE A 81 14.71 -1.64 -2.36
CA PHE A 81 14.90 -0.96 -1.09
C PHE A 81 15.79 0.27 -1.25
N ASP A 82 15.50 1.31 -0.48
CA ASP A 82 16.41 2.45 -0.31
C ASP A 82 17.51 2.07 0.69
N PRO A 83 18.80 2.18 0.35
CA PRO A 83 19.88 1.93 1.31
C PRO A 83 19.78 2.80 2.57
N SER A 84 19.21 4.00 2.47
CA SER A 84 19.00 4.91 3.60
C SER A 84 17.85 4.47 4.52
N ASN A 85 16.91 3.66 4.01
CA ASN A 85 15.81 3.09 4.78
C ASN A 85 15.58 1.61 4.40
N PRO A 86 16.33 0.68 5.02
CA PRO A 86 16.26 -0.74 4.69
C PRO A 86 15.04 -1.45 5.29
N THR A 87 14.22 -0.77 6.09
CA THR A 87 13.12 -1.39 6.85
C THR A 87 11.88 -1.66 6.00
N SER A 88 11.70 -0.89 4.92
CA SER A 88 10.60 -1.07 3.98
C SER A 88 11.07 -0.85 2.54
N PRO A 89 10.50 -1.57 1.56
CA PRO A 89 10.84 -1.35 0.16
C PRO A 89 10.39 0.05 -0.26
N LYS A 90 11.21 0.75 -1.04
CA LYS A 90 10.88 2.04 -1.66
C LYS A 90 9.95 1.86 -2.86
N TYR A 91 10.25 0.85 -3.68
CA TYR A 91 9.46 0.52 -4.88
C TYR A 91 9.02 -0.94 -4.86
N SER A 92 7.80 -1.17 -5.31
CA SER A 92 7.24 -2.50 -5.57
C SER A 92 6.95 -2.62 -7.06
N LEU A 93 7.61 -3.55 -7.74
CA LEU A 93 7.51 -3.77 -9.18
C LEU A 93 6.72 -5.04 -9.44
N TYR A 94 5.67 -4.93 -10.25
CA TYR A 94 4.93 -6.06 -10.79
C TYR A 94 5.24 -6.17 -12.28
N VAL A 95 5.96 -7.21 -12.68
CA VAL A 95 6.26 -7.51 -14.08
C VAL A 95 5.14 -8.38 -14.63
N THR A 96 4.38 -7.86 -15.59
CA THR A 96 3.22 -8.50 -16.20
C THR A 96 3.47 -8.66 -17.71
N ASP A 97 3.44 -9.89 -18.20
CA ASP A 97 3.52 -10.18 -19.64
C ASP A 97 2.13 -10.50 -20.20
N ARG A 98 1.80 -9.93 -21.35
CA ARG A 98 0.64 -10.34 -22.13
C ARG A 98 0.89 -11.74 -22.67
N LYS A 99 -0.17 -12.56 -22.76
CA LYS A 99 -0.12 -13.94 -23.26
C LYS A 99 0.25 -14.00 -24.75
N ARG A 100 1.55 -13.88 -25.04
CA ARG A 100 2.14 -13.90 -26.37
C ARG A 100 3.40 -14.76 -26.40
N ARG A 101 3.68 -15.36 -27.55
CA ARG A 101 4.85 -16.22 -27.75
C ARG A 101 6.17 -15.43 -27.79
N VAL A 102 6.12 -14.18 -28.24
CA VAL A 102 7.27 -13.28 -28.38
C VAL A 102 6.84 -11.89 -27.95
N LEU A 103 7.61 -11.28 -27.05
CA LEU A 103 7.37 -9.92 -26.56
C LEU A 103 8.04 -8.92 -27.51
N LYS A 104 7.28 -7.95 -28.02
CA LYS A 104 7.73 -6.95 -29.00
C LYS A 104 7.69 -5.52 -28.49
N SER A 105 7.08 -5.28 -27.34
CA SER A 105 7.05 -3.99 -26.68
C SER A 105 7.19 -4.13 -25.17
N MET A 106 7.72 -3.09 -24.55
CA MET A 106 7.84 -2.97 -23.10
C MET A 106 7.56 -1.54 -22.66
N ALA A 107 6.88 -1.39 -21.54
CA ALA A 107 6.68 -0.10 -20.89
C ALA A 107 6.76 -0.24 -19.37
N VAL A 108 6.93 0.90 -18.71
CA VAL A 108 6.81 1.02 -17.25
C VAL A 108 5.61 1.91 -16.97
N PHE A 109 4.78 1.51 -16.02
CA PHE A 109 3.70 2.33 -15.51
C PHE A 109 4.00 2.67 -14.04
N ILE A 110 4.23 3.96 -13.75
CA ILE A 110 4.39 4.46 -12.39
C ILE A 110 3.00 4.78 -11.86
N VAL A 111 2.60 4.12 -10.78
CA VAL A 111 1.31 4.33 -10.15
C VAL A 111 1.38 5.59 -9.28
N THR A 112 0.40 6.48 -9.46
CA THR A 112 0.23 7.68 -8.64
C THR A 112 -0.01 7.31 -7.19
N GLN A 113 0.56 8.08 -6.27
CA GLN A 113 0.34 7.93 -4.84
C GLN A 113 -1.13 8.09 -4.52
N GLY A 114 -1.71 7.11 -3.84
CA GLY A 114 -3.13 7.04 -3.53
C GLY A 114 -3.90 6.07 -4.44
N SER A 115 -3.41 5.76 -5.63
CA SER A 115 -4.13 4.87 -6.55
C SER A 115 -3.70 3.40 -6.44
N GLU A 116 -2.77 3.04 -5.55
CA GLU A 116 -2.16 1.71 -5.51
C GLU A 116 -3.17 0.57 -5.25
N THR A 117 -4.28 0.90 -4.57
CA THR A 117 -5.37 -0.02 -4.25
C THR A 117 -6.41 -0.14 -5.36
N ASP A 118 -6.38 0.74 -6.38
CA ASP A 118 -7.32 0.68 -7.47
C ASP A 118 -7.16 -0.65 -8.22
N TRP A 119 -8.29 -1.23 -8.63
CA TRP A 119 -8.32 -2.56 -9.24
C TRP A 119 -7.29 -2.72 -10.38
N LEU A 120 -7.16 -1.67 -11.23
CA LEU A 120 -6.28 -1.62 -12.40
C LEU A 120 -4.79 -1.78 -12.03
N PHE A 121 -4.38 -1.33 -10.84
CA PHE A 121 -2.98 -1.32 -10.41
C PHE A 121 -2.69 -2.38 -9.34
N GLY A 122 -3.66 -2.66 -8.48
CA GLY A 122 -3.54 -3.54 -7.32
C GLY A 122 -3.73 -5.02 -7.62
N THR A 123 -4.48 -5.38 -8.67
CA THR A 123 -4.82 -6.78 -8.98
C THR A 123 -4.07 -7.34 -10.20
N PRO A 124 -3.77 -8.65 -10.26
CA PRO A 124 -3.15 -9.24 -11.45
C PRO A 124 -3.97 -9.07 -12.73
N THR A 125 -5.29 -9.25 -12.64
CA THR A 125 -6.20 -9.08 -13.79
C THR A 125 -6.28 -7.63 -14.24
N GLY A 126 -6.27 -6.68 -13.29
CA GLY A 126 -6.18 -5.25 -13.60
C GLY A 126 -4.87 -4.89 -14.30
N ARG A 127 -3.74 -5.44 -13.87
CA ARG A 127 -2.44 -5.19 -14.52
C ARG A 127 -2.35 -5.79 -15.92
N GLU A 128 -2.99 -6.94 -16.19
CA GLU A 128 -3.10 -7.52 -17.54
C GLU A 128 -3.92 -6.60 -18.47
N GLU A 129 -5.01 -6.01 -17.95
CA GLU A 129 -5.82 -5.02 -18.66
C GLU A 129 -5.02 -3.73 -18.93
N LEU A 130 -4.29 -3.23 -17.92
CA LEU A 130 -3.42 -2.06 -18.06
C LEU A 130 -2.32 -2.28 -19.11
N ALA A 131 -1.70 -3.47 -19.16
CA ALA A 131 -0.72 -3.82 -20.19
C ALA A 131 -1.34 -3.79 -21.59
N THR A 132 -2.60 -4.19 -21.72
CA THR A 132 -3.35 -4.12 -22.97
C THR A 132 -3.62 -2.67 -23.38
N GLN A 133 -4.05 -1.82 -22.45
CA GLN A 133 -4.30 -0.38 -22.69
C GLN A 133 -3.01 0.38 -23.04
N ALA A 134 -1.91 0.06 -22.37
CA ALA A 134 -0.59 0.62 -22.65
C ALA A 134 0.05 0.07 -23.95
N ASN A 135 -0.59 -0.91 -24.61
CA ASN A 135 -0.07 -1.63 -25.77
C ASN A 135 1.36 -2.18 -25.55
N ALA A 136 1.64 -2.63 -24.33
CA ALA A 136 2.93 -3.17 -23.92
C ALA A 136 2.82 -4.69 -23.77
N ASP A 137 3.65 -5.45 -24.49
CA ASP A 137 3.72 -6.90 -24.33
C ASP A 137 4.29 -7.29 -22.97
N ARG A 138 5.24 -6.51 -22.45
CA ARG A 138 5.66 -6.51 -21.03
C ARG A 138 5.35 -5.16 -20.40
N LEU A 139 4.56 -5.15 -19.33
CA LEU A 139 4.35 -3.95 -18.51
C LEU A 139 4.98 -4.16 -17.13
N ILE A 140 5.77 -3.19 -16.67
CA ILE A 140 6.21 -3.14 -15.28
C ILE A 140 5.38 -2.09 -14.55
N VAL A 141 4.52 -2.51 -13.65
CA VAL A 141 3.72 -1.63 -12.81
C VAL A 141 4.47 -1.35 -11.52
N VAL A 142 4.77 -0.07 -11.25
CA VAL A 142 5.60 0.37 -10.15
C VAL A 142 4.76 1.10 -9.12
N HIS A 143 4.69 0.56 -7.90
CA HIS A 143 4.05 1.22 -6.77
C HIS A 143 5.10 1.98 -5.94
N LEU A 144 4.74 3.17 -5.49
CA LEU A 144 5.56 4.07 -4.68
C LEU A 144 5.19 3.87 -3.20
N ASN A 145 6.02 3.12 -2.46
CA ASN A 145 5.64 2.67 -1.13
C ASN A 145 5.70 3.79 -0.07
N ARG A 146 4.83 3.69 0.94
CA ARG A 146 4.76 4.63 2.08
C ARG A 146 6.07 4.62 2.89
N GLY A 147 6.37 5.77 3.50
CA GLY A 147 7.58 5.94 4.32
C GLY A 147 8.81 6.41 3.53
N HIS A 148 8.64 6.67 2.22
CA HIS A 148 9.67 7.19 1.33
C HIS A 148 9.21 8.50 0.70
N ASN A 149 10.17 9.37 0.37
CA ASN A 149 9.91 10.65 -0.27
C ASN A 149 10.16 10.55 -1.78
N PHE A 150 9.22 11.06 -2.56
CA PHE A 150 9.30 11.10 -4.02
C PHE A 150 9.10 12.54 -4.47
N THR A 151 10.12 13.15 -5.07
CA THR A 151 10.15 14.58 -5.40
C THR A 151 9.40 14.89 -6.69
N ASN A 152 9.70 14.16 -7.76
CA ASN A 152 9.08 14.30 -9.07
C ASN A 152 9.28 13.03 -9.90
N LEU A 153 8.50 12.92 -10.98
CA LEU A 153 8.51 11.75 -11.85
C LEU A 153 9.89 11.50 -12.48
N GLU A 154 10.62 12.55 -12.85
CA GLU A 154 11.97 12.44 -13.45
C GLU A 154 12.97 11.76 -12.50
N THR A 155 12.96 12.15 -11.21
CA THR A 155 13.83 11.55 -10.19
C THR A 155 13.51 10.07 -10.02
N VAL A 156 12.22 9.73 -9.94
CA VAL A 156 11.76 8.33 -9.84
C VAL A 156 12.18 7.52 -11.07
N GLN A 157 12.01 8.05 -12.28
CA GLN A 157 12.44 7.39 -13.51
C GLN A 157 13.95 7.15 -13.52
N ASN A 158 14.75 8.14 -13.13
CA ASN A 158 16.21 8.02 -13.06
C ASN A 158 16.67 6.97 -12.05
N GLU A 159 16.03 6.89 -10.88
CA GLU A 159 16.32 5.86 -9.86
C GLU A 159 15.96 4.44 -10.35
N LEU A 160 14.85 4.29 -11.08
CA LEU A 160 14.37 2.98 -11.54
C LEU A 160 15.12 2.47 -12.79
N LYS A 161 15.58 3.37 -13.66
CA LYS A 161 16.14 3.05 -14.98
C LYS A 161 17.21 1.96 -14.97
N PRO A 162 18.20 1.94 -14.05
CA PRO A 162 19.23 0.89 -14.01
C PRO A 162 18.64 -0.51 -13.78
N TYR A 163 17.57 -0.61 -12.99
CA TYR A 163 16.91 -1.89 -12.70
C TYR A 163 15.99 -2.32 -13.84
N ILE A 164 15.20 -1.38 -14.37
CA ILE A 164 14.23 -1.64 -15.45
C ILE A 164 14.91 -2.12 -16.73
N VAL A 165 16.07 -1.56 -17.10
CA VAL A 165 16.81 -1.98 -18.31
C VAL A 165 17.23 -3.45 -18.23
N ASN A 166 17.58 -3.94 -17.03
CA ASN A 166 17.95 -5.34 -16.81
C ASN A 166 16.75 -6.31 -16.91
N LEU A 167 15.51 -5.81 -16.83
CA LEU A 167 14.27 -6.59 -16.97
C LEU A 167 13.76 -6.65 -18.41
N ARG A 168 14.49 -6.05 -19.37
CA ARG A 168 14.13 -6.02 -20.78
C ARG A 168 14.18 -7.43 -21.42
N PRO A 169 13.14 -7.87 -22.14
CA PRO A 169 13.20 -9.10 -22.93
C PRO A 169 14.33 -9.07 -23.96
N SER A 170 15.01 -10.21 -24.14
CA SER A 170 16.09 -10.37 -25.13
C SER A 170 15.61 -10.24 -26.58
N THR A 171 14.30 -10.34 -26.80
CA THR A 171 13.63 -10.13 -28.09
C THR A 171 13.60 -8.66 -28.52
N LEU A 172 13.81 -7.72 -27.60
CA LEU A 172 13.92 -6.30 -27.90
C LEU A 172 15.39 -5.92 -28.21
N PRO A 173 15.65 -4.85 -28.97
CA PRO A 173 17.01 -4.38 -29.20
C PRO A 173 17.61 -3.71 -27.94
N GLU A 174 18.95 -3.63 -27.86
CA GLU A 174 19.65 -3.02 -26.72
C GLU A 174 19.35 -1.53 -26.56
N ASN A 175 19.16 -0.81 -27.67
CA ASN A 175 18.80 0.60 -27.71
C ASN A 175 17.28 0.84 -27.67
N TYR A 176 16.49 -0.15 -27.24
CA TYR A 176 15.04 0.00 -27.11
C TYR A 176 14.70 1.13 -26.12
N ILE A 177 13.86 2.07 -26.56
CA ILE A 177 13.39 3.17 -25.73
C ILE A 177 12.24 2.66 -24.87
N ILE A 178 12.48 2.54 -23.56
CA ILE A 178 11.47 2.13 -22.59
C ILE A 178 10.66 3.37 -22.19
N ASN A 179 9.37 3.37 -22.50
CA ASN A 179 8.47 4.46 -22.15
C ASN A 179 8.02 4.32 -20.69
N PHE A 180 8.12 5.42 -19.95
CA PHE A 180 7.52 5.55 -18.62
C PHE A 180 6.18 6.28 -18.75
N LEU A 181 5.14 5.63 -18.23
CA LEU A 181 3.76 6.10 -18.23
C LEU A 181 3.34 6.40 -16.77
N SER A 182 2.43 7.33 -16.58
CA SER A 182 1.76 7.59 -15.30
C SER A 182 0.38 8.18 -15.57
N SER A 183 -0.58 7.95 -14.68
CA SER A 183 -1.87 8.65 -14.70
C SER A 183 -1.65 10.15 -14.53
N GLY A 184 -2.21 10.97 -15.43
CA GLY A 184 -2.09 12.44 -15.36
C GLY A 184 -0.69 13.02 -15.58
N GLY A 185 0.35 12.18 -15.78
CA GLY A 185 1.74 12.64 -15.95
C GLY A 185 2.41 13.15 -14.67
N GLU A 186 1.83 12.87 -13.50
CA GLU A 186 2.36 13.28 -12.19
C GLU A 186 2.50 12.09 -11.23
N LEU A 187 2.94 12.35 -9.99
CA LEU A 187 3.10 11.33 -8.95
C LEU A 187 1.88 11.19 -8.04
N GLY A 188 0.83 11.98 -8.23
CA GLY A 188 -0.25 12.14 -7.24
C GLY A 188 0.21 12.98 -6.05
N GLN A 189 -0.76 13.41 -5.22
CA GLN A 189 -0.50 14.18 -4.00
C GLN A 189 -1.07 13.42 -2.81
N ARG A 190 -0.18 12.79 -2.04
CA ARG A 190 -0.48 12.15 -0.75
C ARG A 190 0.14 12.96 0.38
N GLU A 191 -0.69 13.46 1.28
CA GLU A 191 -0.24 14.13 2.50
C GLU A 191 -0.60 13.29 3.72
N VAL A 192 0.38 13.00 4.58
CA VAL A 192 0.09 12.30 5.85
C VAL A 192 -0.35 13.33 6.89
N VAL A 193 -1.63 13.28 7.23
CA VAL A 193 -2.28 14.18 8.21
C VAL A 193 -1.97 13.74 9.64
N TYR A 194 -1.98 12.43 9.89
CA TYR A 194 -1.74 11.88 11.21
C TYR A 194 -1.11 10.49 11.14
N LYS A 195 -0.22 10.20 12.08
CA LYS A 195 0.33 8.86 12.33
C LYS A 195 -0.02 8.47 13.75
N GLY A 196 -0.50 7.26 13.94
CA GLY A 196 -0.84 6.74 15.24
C GLY A 196 -0.50 5.26 15.37
N GLN A 197 -0.67 4.76 16.59
CA GLN A 197 -0.51 3.36 16.91
C GLN A 197 -1.73 2.90 17.70
N SER A 198 -2.20 1.71 17.37
CA SER A 198 -3.30 1.01 18.02
C SER A 198 -2.79 -0.26 18.69
N ASN A 199 -3.30 -0.55 19.89
CA ASN A 199 -3.04 -1.82 20.57
C ASN A 199 -3.66 -3.03 19.85
N PHE A 200 -4.63 -2.81 18.97
CA PHE A 200 -5.40 -3.85 18.29
C PHE A 200 -5.06 -3.98 16.80
N SER A 201 -4.76 -2.87 16.12
CA SER A 201 -4.55 -2.79 14.68
C SER A 201 -3.10 -2.42 14.31
N GLY A 202 -2.24 -2.12 15.29
CA GLY A 202 -0.85 -1.73 15.07
C GLY A 202 -0.72 -0.30 14.57
N ASP A 203 0.36 -0.01 13.84
CA ASP A 203 0.59 1.32 13.30
C ASP A 203 -0.43 1.66 12.22
N PHE A 204 -0.90 2.90 12.19
CA PHE A 204 -1.86 3.39 11.21
C PHE A 204 -1.55 4.83 10.79
N VAL A 205 -2.10 5.21 9.64
CA VAL A 205 -1.98 6.57 9.10
C VAL A 205 -3.32 7.09 8.65
N VAL A 206 -3.53 8.39 8.84
CA VAL A 206 -4.57 9.17 8.17
C VAL A 206 -3.87 10.00 7.10
N GLU A 207 -4.29 9.85 5.86
CA GLU A 207 -3.70 10.53 4.71
C GLU A 207 -4.77 11.19 3.85
N ASP A 208 -4.45 12.36 3.30
CA ASP A 208 -5.26 13.08 2.33
C ASP A 208 -4.68 12.83 0.94
N ILE A 209 -5.53 12.34 0.03
CA ILE A 209 -5.23 12.15 -1.38
C ILE A 209 -6.00 13.21 -2.16
N LYS A 210 -5.28 13.97 -2.99
CA LYS A 210 -5.93 14.90 -3.91
C LYS A 210 -6.20 14.21 -5.25
N ASP A 211 -7.45 14.20 -5.66
CA ASP A 211 -7.90 13.74 -6.97
C ASP A 211 -8.58 14.88 -7.75
N ASP A 212 -9.12 14.57 -8.93
CA ASP A 212 -9.85 15.53 -9.76
C ASP A 212 -11.19 15.96 -9.11
N ASP A 213 -11.74 15.14 -8.22
CA ASP A 213 -13.05 15.32 -7.57
C ASP A 213 -12.95 16.00 -6.19
N GLY A 214 -11.74 16.24 -5.69
CA GLY A 214 -11.46 16.97 -4.45
C GLY A 214 -10.35 16.34 -3.60
N ILE A 215 -10.48 16.51 -2.28
CA ILE A 215 -9.60 15.87 -1.29
C ILE A 215 -10.32 14.71 -0.63
N VAL A 216 -9.72 13.54 -0.73
CA VAL A 216 -10.21 12.30 -0.12
C VAL A 216 -9.29 11.91 1.04
N ARG A 217 -9.85 11.89 2.25
CA ARG A 217 -9.17 11.46 3.46
C ARG A 217 -9.35 9.97 3.68
N ARG A 218 -8.26 9.26 3.95
CA ARG A 218 -8.22 7.80 4.15
C ARG A 218 -7.59 7.40 5.46
N LEU A 219 -8.14 6.35 6.06
CA LEU A 219 -7.53 5.62 7.17
C LEU A 219 -6.92 4.33 6.64
N ILE A 220 -5.62 4.11 6.91
CA ILE A 220 -4.88 2.92 6.48
C ILE A 220 -4.18 2.30 7.68
N PHE A 221 -4.36 0.99 7.87
CA PHE A 221 -3.55 0.21 8.81
C PHE A 221 -2.26 -0.23 8.11
N LEU A 222 -1.10 0.06 8.70
CA LEU A 222 0.20 -0.20 8.08
C LEU A 222 0.59 -1.68 8.10
N ASN A 223 -0.10 -2.50 8.89
CA ASN A 223 0.00 -3.96 8.78
C ASN A 223 -0.69 -4.50 7.51
N ARG A 224 -1.55 -3.71 6.86
CA ARG A 224 -2.30 -4.01 5.64
C ARG A 224 -2.41 -2.76 4.75
N PRO A 225 -1.27 -2.25 4.25
CA PRO A 225 -1.19 -0.95 3.58
C PRO A 225 -1.97 -0.88 2.26
N ASN A 226 -2.42 -2.02 1.74
CA ASN A 226 -3.16 -2.14 0.47
C ASN A 226 -4.69 -2.18 0.69
N ILE A 227 -5.18 -1.99 1.93
CA ILE A 227 -6.60 -1.96 2.24
C ILE A 227 -6.95 -0.58 2.81
N ILE A 228 -7.88 0.09 2.15
CA ILE A 228 -8.49 1.31 2.69
C ILE A 228 -9.50 0.90 3.75
N GLN A 229 -9.28 1.33 5.00
CA GLN A 229 -10.17 0.99 6.12
C GLN A 229 -11.39 1.91 6.16
N SER A 230 -11.19 3.20 5.91
CA SER A 230 -12.27 4.19 5.83
C SER A 230 -11.88 5.33 4.93
N GLU A 231 -12.87 5.92 4.27
CA GLU A 231 -12.68 7.00 3.32
C GLU A 231 -13.69 8.14 3.58
N LEU A 232 -13.26 9.38 3.37
CA LEU A 232 -14.11 10.56 3.49
C LEU A 232 -13.69 11.59 2.44
N ASN A 233 -14.59 11.92 1.51
CA ASN A 233 -14.41 13.08 0.65
C ASN A 233 -14.69 14.36 1.47
N LEU A 234 -13.68 15.21 1.63
CA LEU A 234 -13.71 16.44 2.44
C LEU A 234 -14.47 17.58 1.74
N ASP A 235 -14.53 17.58 0.41
CA ASP A 235 -15.20 18.61 -0.39
C ASP A 235 -16.68 18.26 -0.65
N SER A 236 -17.04 16.98 -0.55
CA SER A 236 -18.40 16.51 -0.69
C SER A 236 -19.25 16.89 0.53
N LYS A 237 -20.35 17.59 0.28
CA LYS A 237 -21.42 17.81 1.28
C LYS A 237 -22.27 16.57 1.51
N THR A 238 -22.13 15.54 0.68
CA THR A 238 -22.95 14.34 0.73
C THR A 238 -22.19 13.24 1.44
N VAL A 239 -22.63 12.89 2.66
CA VAL A 239 -22.28 11.61 3.27
C VAL A 239 -22.93 10.50 2.42
N LEU A 240 -22.11 9.79 1.66
CA LEU A 240 -22.41 8.53 0.97
C LEU A 240 -21.38 7.51 1.42
N PRO A 241 -21.73 6.22 1.53
CA PRO A 241 -20.75 5.19 1.79
C PRO A 241 -19.84 4.97 0.58
N SER A 242 -18.56 4.81 0.85
CA SER A 242 -17.48 4.52 -0.08
C SER A 242 -17.55 3.09 -0.62
N CYS A 243 -18.24 2.19 0.10
CA CYS A 243 -18.35 0.78 -0.27
C CYS A 243 -19.80 0.27 -0.38
N VAL A 244 -20.00 -0.68 -1.30
CA VAL A 244 -21.30 -1.35 -1.52
C VAL A 244 -21.76 -2.11 -0.26
N HIS A 245 -20.82 -2.61 0.54
CA HIS A 245 -21.13 -3.32 1.79
C HIS A 245 -21.95 -2.45 2.75
N HIS A 246 -21.50 -1.22 3.02
CA HIS A 246 -22.22 -0.28 3.88
C HIS A 246 -23.57 0.17 3.29
N ILE A 247 -23.69 0.25 1.96
CA ILE A 247 -24.97 0.52 1.29
C ILE A 247 -25.96 -0.61 1.59
N ILE A 248 -25.56 -1.87 1.47
CA ILE A 248 -26.40 -3.04 1.74
C ILE A 248 -26.77 -3.12 3.22
N MET A 249 -25.79 -2.97 4.12
CA MET A 249 -26.02 -2.95 5.57
C MET A 249 -27.05 -1.89 5.94
N THR A 250 -26.87 -0.66 5.45
CA THR A 250 -27.79 0.44 5.76
C THR A 250 -29.16 0.22 5.13
N SER A 251 -29.23 -0.33 3.92
CA SER A 251 -30.49 -0.60 3.23
C SER A 251 -31.36 -1.62 3.99
N SER A 252 -30.74 -2.57 4.69
CA SER A 252 -31.45 -3.57 5.51
C SER A 252 -32.28 -2.94 6.64
N LEU A 253 -31.91 -1.74 7.11
CA LEU A 253 -32.66 -1.01 8.14
C LEU A 253 -34.02 -0.52 7.65
N TYR A 254 -34.24 -0.41 6.34
CA TYR A 254 -35.58 -0.09 5.81
C TYR A 254 -36.59 -1.22 6.01
N CYS A 255 -36.13 -2.43 6.38
CA CYS A 255 -37.01 -3.52 6.80
C CYS A 255 -37.55 -3.33 8.22
N LEU A 256 -37.07 -2.33 8.98
CA LEU A 256 -37.62 -1.98 10.28
C LEU A 256 -38.89 -1.15 10.09
N ASP A 257 -40.02 -1.62 10.62
CA ASP A 257 -41.32 -0.94 10.53
C ASP A 257 -41.37 0.40 11.31
N ASN A 258 -40.36 0.69 12.14
CA ASN A 258 -40.34 1.82 13.06
C ASN A 258 -39.10 2.73 12.90
N GLN A 259 -39.32 4.03 12.77
CA GLN A 259 -38.24 5.04 12.71
C GLN A 259 -37.59 5.37 14.06
N ASP A 260 -38.23 5.01 15.18
CA ASP A 260 -37.70 5.19 16.54
C ASP A 260 -36.94 3.95 17.05
N SER A 261 -36.39 3.16 16.13
CA SER A 261 -35.64 1.94 16.45
C SER A 261 -34.33 2.23 17.20
N ARG A 262 -33.77 1.21 17.85
CA ARG A 262 -32.43 1.24 18.46
C ARG A 262 -31.53 0.21 17.80
N THR A 263 -30.41 0.67 17.25
CA THR A 263 -29.43 -0.20 16.57
C THR A 263 -28.10 -0.21 17.31
N LEU A 264 -27.51 -1.39 17.46
CA LEU A 264 -26.15 -1.57 17.92
C LEU A 264 -25.24 -1.88 16.73
N ILE A 265 -24.12 -1.17 16.60
CA ILE A 265 -23.09 -1.44 15.60
C ILE A 265 -21.80 -1.82 16.34
N ILE A 266 -21.22 -2.96 15.98
CA ILE A 266 -19.94 -3.43 16.50
C ILE A 266 -18.86 -3.16 15.45
N GLY A 267 -17.90 -2.32 15.81
CA GLY A 267 -16.91 -1.72 14.91
C GLY A 267 -17.30 -0.29 14.53
N LEU A 268 -16.36 0.64 14.67
CA LEU A 268 -16.51 2.04 14.26
C LEU A 268 -15.63 2.36 13.05
N GLY A 269 -14.35 1.98 13.08
CA GLY A 269 -13.37 2.42 12.09
C GLY A 269 -13.30 3.94 12.02
N GLY A 270 -13.38 4.52 10.81
CA GLY A 270 -13.53 5.97 10.59
C GLY A 270 -14.94 6.52 10.83
N GLY A 271 -15.92 5.68 11.19
CA GLY A 271 -17.29 6.08 11.52
C GLY A 271 -18.20 6.35 10.32
N GLU A 272 -17.80 5.93 9.12
CA GLU A 272 -18.52 6.20 7.87
C GLU A 272 -19.94 5.59 7.87
N LEU A 273 -20.06 4.28 8.11
CA LEU A 273 -21.33 3.56 8.21
C LEU A 273 -22.27 4.24 9.21
N VAL A 274 -21.74 4.53 10.39
CA VAL A 274 -22.48 5.13 11.50
C VAL A 274 -23.00 6.53 11.13
N LYS A 275 -22.16 7.36 10.51
CA LYS A 275 -22.54 8.70 10.03
C LYS A 275 -23.61 8.62 8.94
N TYR A 276 -23.50 7.65 8.04
CA TYR A 276 -24.48 7.46 6.97
C TYR A 276 -25.84 7.04 7.53
N ILE A 277 -25.85 6.07 8.45
CA ILE A 277 -27.05 5.64 9.18
C ILE A 277 -27.72 6.82 9.91
N ARG A 278 -26.94 7.62 10.63
CA ARG A 278 -27.44 8.82 11.34
C ARG A 278 -28.15 9.81 10.43
N LYS A 279 -27.64 9.97 9.20
CA LYS A 279 -28.21 10.88 8.19
C LYS A 279 -29.52 10.35 7.63
N LEU A 280 -29.60 9.05 7.33
CA LEU A 280 -30.80 8.44 6.74
C LEU A 280 -31.91 8.20 7.77
N PHE A 281 -31.56 7.93 9.02
CA PHE A 281 -32.49 7.62 10.10
C PHE A 281 -32.37 8.62 11.25
N PRO A 282 -32.84 9.88 11.07
CA PRO A 282 -32.62 10.98 12.02
C PRO A 282 -33.37 10.84 13.35
N LYS A 283 -34.15 9.79 13.55
CA LYS A 283 -34.82 9.46 14.82
C LYS A 283 -34.24 8.24 15.52
N MET A 284 -33.47 7.43 14.79
CA MET A 284 -32.91 6.18 15.32
C MET A 284 -31.86 6.49 16.39
N VAL A 285 -31.86 5.70 17.47
CA VAL A 285 -30.79 5.68 18.46
C VAL A 285 -29.76 4.66 18.02
N VAL A 286 -28.50 5.07 17.94
CA VAL A 286 -27.39 4.22 17.52
C VAL A 286 -26.38 4.16 18.65
N ASP A 287 -26.16 2.94 19.15
CA ASP A 287 -25.00 2.63 19.98
C ASP A 287 -23.92 2.01 19.09
N VAL A 288 -22.67 2.43 19.28
CA VAL A 288 -21.51 1.86 18.60
C VAL A 288 -20.54 1.33 19.64
N ALA A 289 -20.07 0.10 19.47
CA ALA A 289 -18.98 -0.46 20.25
C ALA A 289 -17.72 -0.53 19.39
N ASP A 290 -16.63 0.10 19.82
CA ASP A 290 -15.31 -0.18 19.28
C ASP A 290 -14.37 -0.51 20.42
N ILE A 291 -13.59 -1.59 20.27
CA ILE A 291 -12.66 -2.02 21.31
C ILE A 291 -11.44 -1.10 21.38
N ASP A 292 -11.16 -0.37 20.29
CA ASP A 292 -9.97 0.45 20.13
C ASP A 292 -10.27 1.94 20.34
N GLU A 293 -9.85 2.45 21.49
CA GLU A 293 -9.92 3.88 21.81
C GLU A 293 -9.23 4.76 20.75
N ALA A 294 -8.15 4.27 20.13
CA ALA A 294 -7.45 5.02 19.09
C ALA A 294 -8.34 5.23 17.87
N MET A 295 -9.17 4.25 17.50
CA MET A 295 -10.11 4.38 16.37
C MET A 295 -11.25 5.34 16.69
N VAL A 296 -11.76 5.32 17.92
CA VAL A 296 -12.76 6.31 18.37
C VAL A 296 -12.22 7.73 18.29
N LYS A 297 -10.97 7.94 18.72
CA LYS A 297 -10.30 9.24 18.61
C LYS A 297 -10.12 9.64 17.14
N VAL A 298 -9.65 8.73 16.29
CA VAL A 298 -9.44 8.99 14.86
C VAL A 298 -10.74 9.38 14.16
N ALA A 299 -11.82 8.64 14.42
CA ALA A 299 -13.13 8.92 13.85
C ALA A 299 -13.60 10.33 14.20
N LYS A 300 -13.42 10.75 15.46
CA LYS A 300 -13.80 12.09 15.94
C LYS A 300 -12.91 13.19 15.35
N ASP A 301 -11.60 13.03 15.49
CA ASP A 301 -10.62 14.09 15.19
C ASP A 301 -10.43 14.30 13.68
N PHE A 302 -10.52 13.23 12.88
CA PHE A 302 -10.15 13.28 11.46
C PHE A 302 -11.29 12.98 10.50
N PHE A 303 -12.32 12.25 10.92
CA PHE A 303 -13.46 11.85 10.07
C PHE A 303 -14.79 12.52 10.45
N GLY A 304 -14.79 13.42 11.43
CA GLY A 304 -15.98 14.19 11.81
C GLY A 304 -17.11 13.33 12.40
N PHE A 305 -16.77 12.22 13.06
CA PHE A 305 -17.72 11.45 13.84
C PHE A 305 -18.14 12.25 15.08
N VAL A 306 -19.45 12.35 15.31
CA VAL A 306 -20.03 13.12 16.41
C VAL A 306 -20.97 12.27 17.24
N THR A 307 -20.89 12.45 18.56
CA THR A 307 -21.74 11.77 19.54
C THR A 307 -22.74 12.75 20.13
N ASP A 308 -23.95 12.29 20.44
CA ASP A 308 -25.02 13.05 21.10
C ASP A 308 -26.05 12.10 21.73
N GLU A 309 -27.23 12.62 22.09
CA GLU A 309 -28.33 11.89 22.72
C GLU A 309 -28.87 10.70 21.90
N ARG A 310 -28.54 10.61 20.61
CA ARG A 310 -28.96 9.53 19.72
C ARG A 310 -27.80 8.79 19.10
N MET A 311 -26.56 9.23 19.33
CA MET A 311 -25.35 8.62 18.79
C MET A 311 -24.35 8.43 19.91
N HIS A 312 -24.30 7.21 20.45
CA HIS A 312 -23.42 6.87 21.56
C HIS A 312 -22.28 5.98 21.06
N VAL A 313 -21.08 6.25 21.56
CA VAL A 313 -19.92 5.39 21.34
C VAL A 313 -19.45 4.82 22.68
N HIS A 314 -19.22 3.52 22.70
CA HIS A 314 -18.75 2.76 23.83
C HIS A 314 -17.38 2.19 23.47
N ILE A 315 -16.34 2.57 24.23
CA ILE A 315 -15.02 1.97 24.10
C ILE A 315 -15.06 0.64 24.87
N ALA A 316 -15.40 -0.44 24.17
CA ALA A 316 -15.66 -1.73 24.78
C ALA A 316 -15.58 -2.87 23.75
N ASP A 317 -15.36 -4.08 24.25
CA ASP A 317 -15.65 -5.29 23.46
C ASP A 317 -17.15 -5.34 23.13
N GLY A 318 -17.46 -5.49 21.83
CA GLY A 318 -18.84 -5.52 21.36
C GLY A 318 -19.68 -6.67 21.90
N LEU A 319 -19.08 -7.84 22.13
CA LEU A 319 -19.77 -8.99 22.73
C LEU A 319 -20.06 -8.72 24.21
N GLN A 320 -19.12 -8.09 24.93
CA GLN A 320 -19.37 -7.69 26.32
C GLN A 320 -20.49 -6.65 26.40
N LEU A 321 -20.53 -5.68 25.47
CA LEU A 321 -21.59 -4.68 25.44
C LEU A 321 -22.96 -5.32 25.17
N ILE A 322 -23.05 -6.33 24.31
CA ILE A 322 -24.29 -7.10 24.11
C ILE A 322 -24.74 -7.74 25.42
N GLU A 323 -23.84 -8.42 26.14
CA GLU A 323 -24.17 -9.10 27.39
C GLU A 323 -24.62 -8.12 28.48
N ASP A 324 -23.90 -7.01 28.62
CA ASP A 324 -24.22 -5.96 29.59
C ASP A 324 -25.55 -5.28 29.27
N SER A 325 -25.84 -5.07 27.99
CA SER A 325 -27.12 -4.51 27.53
C SER A 325 -28.28 -5.44 27.87
N TYR A 326 -28.11 -6.74 27.63
CA TYR A 326 -29.09 -7.76 28.01
C TYR A 326 -29.35 -7.75 29.52
N LYS A 327 -28.29 -7.73 30.35
CA LYS A 327 -28.41 -7.67 31.82
C LYS A 327 -29.11 -6.40 32.31
N LYS A 328 -28.95 -5.27 31.59
CA LYS A 328 -29.61 -3.99 31.88
C LYS A 328 -31.03 -3.89 31.30
N GLY A 329 -31.50 -4.91 30.58
CA GLY A 329 -32.81 -4.91 29.92
C GLY A 329 -32.89 -3.99 28.68
N ILE A 330 -31.76 -3.53 28.15
CA ILE A 330 -31.68 -2.76 26.91
C ILE A 330 -31.88 -3.72 25.74
N LYS A 331 -32.78 -3.37 24.81
CA LYS A 331 -33.07 -4.15 23.61
C LYS A 331 -32.65 -3.36 22.38
N TYR A 332 -32.19 -4.10 21.37
CA TYR A 332 -31.84 -3.60 20.05
C TYR A 332 -32.75 -4.23 19.01
N ASP A 333 -33.28 -3.41 18.11
CA ASP A 333 -34.08 -3.88 16.96
C ASP A 333 -33.16 -4.44 15.87
N CYS A 334 -31.91 -3.97 15.81
CA CYS A 334 -30.88 -4.44 14.91
C CYS A 334 -29.51 -4.46 15.59
N ILE A 335 -28.72 -5.51 15.33
CA ILE A 335 -27.31 -5.58 15.71
C ILE A 335 -26.50 -5.83 14.44
N MET A 336 -25.56 -4.94 14.14
CA MET A 336 -24.68 -5.00 12.98
C MET A 336 -23.23 -5.27 13.41
N PHE A 337 -22.54 -6.10 12.65
CA PHE A 337 -21.11 -6.36 12.82
C PHE A 337 -20.36 -5.80 11.62
N ASP A 338 -19.59 -4.74 11.83
CA ASP A 338 -18.68 -4.12 10.86
C ASP A 338 -17.24 -4.16 11.42
N VAL A 339 -16.75 -5.38 11.63
CA VAL A 339 -15.44 -5.64 12.24
C VAL A 339 -14.42 -6.01 11.18
N ASP A 340 -13.24 -5.42 11.27
CA ASP A 340 -12.11 -5.76 10.42
C ASP A 340 -11.71 -7.25 10.63
N SER A 341 -11.76 -8.05 9.56
CA SER A 341 -11.31 -9.44 9.62
C SER A 341 -9.80 -9.47 9.83
N LYS A 342 -9.34 -10.04 10.94
CA LYS A 342 -7.89 -10.25 11.20
C LYS A 342 -7.39 -11.59 10.67
N ASP A 343 -8.27 -12.38 10.05
CA ASP A 343 -7.90 -13.64 9.42
C ASP A 343 -7.11 -13.35 8.13
N ARG A 344 -5.85 -13.82 8.10
CA ARG A 344 -4.95 -13.66 6.94
C ARG A 344 -5.16 -14.74 5.88
N SER A 345 -6.08 -15.67 6.10
CA SER A 345 -6.34 -16.81 5.20
C SER A 345 -7.44 -16.57 4.17
N ILE A 346 -8.08 -15.39 4.19
CA ILE A 346 -9.18 -14.99 3.30
C ILE A 346 -8.75 -13.81 2.43
#